data_AF-A0A7W0QNY8-F1
#
_entry.id   AF-A0A7W0QNY8-F1
#
_cell.length_a   1.000
_cell.length_b   1.000
_cell.length_c   1.000
_cell.angle_alpha   90.00
_cell.angle_beta   90.00
_cell.angle_gamma   90.00
#
_symmetry.space_group_name_H-M   'P 1'
#
loop_
_entity.id
_entity.type
_entity.pdbx_description
1 polymer ?
#
loop_
_entity_poly.entity_id
_entity_poly.type
_entity_poly.pdbx_seq_one_letter_code
_entity_poly.pdbx_strand_id
1 'polypeptide(L)' 'RAELAEVLKRIDLVAIDDLVIARARDPFAVNVRALDAIHVATGELLRAEAEGESLEFWTHDERQATAALSRGLTVQGI' A
#
# COMPACT_ATOMS: atom_id res chain seq x y z
N ARG A 1 5.97 22.73 14.27
CA ARG A 1 6.65 21.49 14.72
C ARG A 1 5.75 20.63 15.61
N ALA A 2 5.03 21.19 16.59
CA ALA A 2 4.09 20.44 17.43
C ALA A 2 2.97 19.74 16.63
N GLU A 3 2.37 20.43 15.66
CA GLU A 3 1.27 19.89 14.83
C GLU A 3 1.68 18.66 13.99
N LEU A 4 2.89 18.67 13.40
CA LEU A 4 3.41 17.51 12.65
C LEU A 4 3.61 16.29 13.56
N ALA A 5 4.12 16.50 14.78
CA ALA A 5 4.32 15.41 15.73
C ALA A 5 2.99 14.78 16.16
N GLU A 6 1.92 15.57 16.30
CA GLU A 6 0.59 15.05 16.62
C GLU A 6 -0.05 14.26 15.47
N VAL A 7 0.19 14.64 14.21
CA VAL A 7 -0.27 13.87 13.05
C VAL A 7 0.47 12.53 12.98
N LEU A 8 1.80 12.53 13.14
CA LEU A 8 2.61 11.32 13.06
C LEU A 8 2.26 10.28 14.13
N LYS A 9 1.77 10.72 15.31
CA LYS A 9 1.29 9.80 16.35
C LYS A 9 0.04 9.00 15.98
N ARG A 10 -0.66 9.40 14.92
CA ARG A 10 -1.88 8.73 14.43
C ARG A 10 -1.60 7.79 13.25
N ILE A 11 -0.34 7.66 12.86
CA ILE A 11 0.07 6.86 11.71
C ILE A 11 0.83 5.65 12.24
N ASP A 12 0.31 4.47 11.93
CA ASP A 12 1.07 3.24 12.13
C ASP A 12 2.08 3.07 11.01
N LEU A 13 3.30 2.68 11.40
CA LEU A 13 4.38 2.40 10.46
C LEU A 13 4.46 0.89 10.24
N VAL A 14 4.44 0.50 8.98
CA VAL A 14 4.62 -0.90 8.58
C VAL A 14 6.06 -1.11 8.14
N ALA A 15 6.68 -2.16 8.68
CA ALA A 15 8.04 -2.52 8.32
C ALA A 15 8.10 -3.03 6.87
N ILE A 16 9.16 -2.67 6.15
CA ILE A 16 9.47 -3.26 4.85
C ILE A 16 10.40 -4.45 5.12
N ASP A 17 9.81 -5.62 5.32
CA ASP A 17 10.53 -6.86 5.58
C ASP A 17 10.69 -7.72 4.31
N ASP A 18 11.31 -8.89 4.47
CA ASP A 18 11.57 -9.82 3.37
C ASP A 18 10.28 -10.29 2.68
N LEU A 19 9.15 -10.37 3.40
CA LEU A 19 7.86 -10.77 2.85
C LEU A 19 7.30 -9.67 1.93
N VAL A 20 7.35 -8.42 2.38
CA VAL A 20 6.98 -7.25 1.55
C VAL A 20 7.84 -7.20 0.30
N ILE A 21 9.17 -7.35 0.43
CA ILE A 21 10.10 -7.30 -0.71
C ILE A 21 9.86 -8.46 -1.68
N ALA A 22 9.63 -9.67 -1.18
CA ALA A 22 9.29 -10.81 -2.02
C ALA A 22 8.01 -10.55 -2.80
N ARG A 23 6.95 -10.06 -2.14
CA ARG A 23 5.67 -9.78 -2.76
C ARG A 23 5.74 -8.63 -3.77
N ALA A 24 6.55 -7.61 -3.50
CA ALA A 24 6.78 -6.47 -4.39
C ALA A 24 7.54 -6.85 -5.69
N ARG A 25 8.18 -8.01 -5.75
CA ARG A 25 8.85 -8.50 -6.96
C ARG A 25 7.92 -9.19 -7.96
N ASP A 26 6.70 -9.53 -7.54
CA ASP A 26 5.75 -10.20 -8.40
C ASP A 26 5.33 -9.31 -9.58
N PRO A 27 5.03 -9.87 -10.77
CA PRO A 27 4.61 -9.10 -11.93
C PRO A 27 3.35 -8.25 -11.65
N PHE A 28 3.34 -7.00 -12.12
CA PHE A 28 2.19 -6.09 -12.06
C PHE A 28 1.55 -5.91 -13.43
N ALA A 29 0.26 -5.56 -13.45
CA ALA A 29 -0.47 -5.28 -14.69
C ALA A 29 0.04 -4.03 -15.44
N VAL A 30 0.76 -3.14 -14.75
CA VAL A 30 1.39 -1.94 -15.31
C VAL A 30 2.84 -1.83 -14.84
N ASN A 31 3.65 -1.07 -15.57
CA ASN A 31 5.00 -0.76 -15.13
C ASN A 31 4.94 0.16 -13.90
N VAL A 32 5.41 -0.35 -12.76
CA VAL A 32 5.46 0.35 -11.47
C VAL A 32 6.90 0.58 -11.05
N ARG A 33 7.15 1.70 -10.37
CA ARG A 33 8.47 1.94 -9.75
C ARG A 33 8.59 1.08 -8.49
N ALA A 34 9.82 0.84 -8.06
CA ALA A 34 10.10 -0.03 -6.92
C ALA A 34 9.35 0.39 -5.63
N LEU A 35 9.29 1.69 -5.34
CA LEU A 35 8.58 2.19 -4.17
C LEU A 35 7.05 1.97 -4.28
N ASP A 36 6.48 2.18 -5.46
CA ASP A 36 5.05 1.96 -5.70
C ASP A 36 4.70 0.47 -5.53
N ALA A 37 5.57 -0.42 -6.04
CA ALA A 37 5.44 -1.86 -5.88
C ALA A 37 5.48 -2.27 -4.41
N ILE A 38 6.39 -1.69 -3.61
CA ILE A 38 6.47 -1.91 -2.16
C ILE A 38 5.15 -1.49 -1.49
N HIS A 39 4.64 -0.30 -1.77
CA HIS A 39 3.38 0.16 -1.17
C HIS A 39 2.20 -0.75 -1.52
N VAL A 40 2.05 -1.14 -2.78
CA VAL A 40 0.97 -2.04 -3.20
C VAL A 40 1.11 -3.39 -2.49
N ALA A 41 2.31 -3.99 -2.49
CA ALA A 41 2.57 -5.26 -1.82
C ALA A 41 2.30 -5.20 -0.30
N THR A 42 2.66 -4.10 0.38
CA THR A 42 2.31 -3.88 1.78
C THR A 42 0.79 -3.88 1.98
N GLY A 43 0.04 -3.13 1.16
CA GLY A 43 -1.41 -3.11 1.24
C GLY A 43 -2.05 -4.48 1.03
N GLU A 44 -1.50 -5.29 0.12
CA GLU A 44 -1.98 -6.67 -0.11
C GLU A 44 -1.80 -7.57 1.09
N LEU A 45 -0.64 -7.51 1.74
CA LEU A 45 -0.32 -8.33 2.91
C LEU A 45 -1.19 -7.93 4.10
N LEU A 46 -1.34 -6.63 4.36
CA LEU A 46 -2.21 -6.12 5.42
C LEU A 46 -3.68 -6.52 5.19
N ARG A 47 -4.18 -6.46 3.96
CA ARG A 47 -5.54 -6.90 3.64
C ARG A 47 -5.72 -8.40 3.90
N ALA A 48 -4.68 -9.21 3.68
CA ALA A 48 -4.74 -10.64 3.95
C ALA A 48 -4.79 -10.96 5.45
N GLU A 49 -4.19 -10.10 6.30
CA GLU A 49 -4.21 -10.23 7.76
C GLU A 49 -5.46 -9.64 8.41
N ALA A 50 -6.09 -8.66 7.75
CA ALA A 50 -7.29 -7.98 8.23
C ALA A 50 -8.55 -8.86 8.05
N GLU A 51 -8.74 -9.86 8.91
CA GLU A 51 -9.95 -10.70 8.93
C GLU A 51 -11.20 -9.87 9.28
N GLY A 52 -11.94 -9.42 8.26
CA GLY A 52 -13.23 -8.76 8.42
C GLY A 52 -13.19 -7.24 8.50
N GLU A 53 -12.00 -6.63 8.45
CA GLU A 53 -11.84 -5.17 8.38
C GLU A 53 -11.61 -4.70 6.94
N SER A 54 -12.25 -3.58 6.56
CA SER A 54 -12.08 -3.00 5.24
C SER A 54 -10.78 -2.18 5.18
N LEU A 55 -9.80 -2.63 4.41
CA LEU A 55 -8.60 -1.86 4.10
C LEU A 55 -8.77 -1.11 2.78
N GLU A 56 -8.63 0.21 2.83
CA GLU A 56 -8.64 1.08 1.66
C GLU A 56 -7.23 1.56 1.32
N PHE A 57 -6.86 1.49 0.04
CA PHE A 57 -5.60 1.99 -0.49
C PHE A 57 -5.81 3.39 -1.06
N TRP A 58 -5.28 4.40 -0.40
CA TRP A 58 -5.42 5.80 -0.82
C TRP A 58 -4.23 6.27 -1.64
N THR A 59 -4.45 6.73 -2.87
CA THR A 59 -3.42 7.33 -3.73
C THR A 59 -4.02 8.25 -4.77
N HIS A 60 -3.29 9.34 -5.09
CA HIS A 60 -3.61 10.24 -6.20
C HIS A 60 -2.81 9.89 -7.48
N ASP A 61 -2.02 8.80 -7.46
CA ASP A 61 -1.28 8.32 -8.63
C ASP A 61 -2.08 7.26 -9.38
N GLU A 62 -2.53 7.57 -10.59
CA GLU A 62 -3.35 6.69 -11.42
C GLU A 62 -2.67 5.35 -11.75
N ARG A 63 -1.34 5.32 -11.88
CA ARG A 63 -0.60 4.08 -12.19
C ARG A 63 -0.52 3.19 -10.96
N GLN A 64 -0.25 3.78 -9.80
CA GLN A 64 -0.25 3.06 -8.53
C GLN A 64 -1.67 2.55 -8.19
N ALA A 65 -2.69 3.37 -8.44
CA ALA A 65 -4.10 2.97 -8.31
C ALA A 65 -4.41 1.76 -9.21
N THR A 66 -4.00 1.80 -10.48
CA THR A 66 -4.20 0.68 -11.41
C THR A 66 -3.49 -0.58 -10.93
N ALA A 67 -2.27 -0.46 -10.43
CA ALA A 67 -1.53 -1.57 -9.86
C ALA A 67 -2.24 -2.15 -8.63
N ALA A 68 -2.68 -1.31 -7.69
CA ALA A 68 -3.41 -1.73 -6.49
C ALA A 68 -4.74 -2.42 -6.82
N LEU A 69 -5.55 -1.84 -7.72
CA LEU A 69 -6.80 -2.45 -8.19
C LEU A 69 -6.57 -3.82 -8.82
N SER A 70 -5.51 -3.98 -9.63
CA SER A 70 -5.16 -5.26 -10.25
C SER A 70 -4.79 -6.36 -9.24
N ARG A 71 -4.46 -5.95 -8.00
CA ARG A 71 -4.15 -6.83 -6.87
C ARG A 71 -5.35 -7.06 -5.94
N GLY A 72 -6.53 -6.56 -6.30
CA GLY A 72 -7.76 -6.74 -5.52
C GLY A 72 -7.86 -5.83 -4.30
N LEU A 73 -7.07 -4.75 -4.24
CA LEU A 73 -7.24 -3.70 -3.23
C LEU A 73 -8.39 -2.76 -3.62
N THR A 74 -9.11 -2.25 -2.63
CA THR A 74 -10.07 -1.15 -2.82
C THR A 74 -9.29 0.17 -2.84
N VAL A 75 -9.41 0.95 -3.92
CA VAL A 75 -8.66 2.21 -4.08
C VAL A 75 -9.56 3.42 -3.92
N GLN A 76 -9.06 4.46 -3.25
CA GLN A 76 -9.70 5.76 -3.07
C GLN A 76 -8.71 6.90 -3.38
N GLY A 77 -9.25 8.11 -3.56
CA GLY A 77 -8.46 9.34 -3.64
C GLY A 77 -7.76 9.60 -4.98
N ILE A 78 -8.24 8.99 -6.08
CA ILE A 78 -7.82 9.34 -7.44
C ILE A 78 -8.32 10.73 -7.80
#